data_AF-A0A956J4I9-F1
#
_entry.id   AF-A0A956J4I9-F1
#
_cell.length_a   1.000
_cell.length_b   1.000
_cell.length_c   1.000
_cell.angle_alpha   90.00
_cell.angle_beta   90.00
_cell.angle_gamma   90.00
#
_symmetry.space_group_name_H-M   'P 1'
#
loop_
_entity.id
_entity.type
_entity.pdbx_description
1 polymer ?
#
loop_
_entity_poly.entity_id
_entity_poly.type
_entity_poly.pdbx_seq_one_letter_code
_entity_poly.pdbx_strand_id
1 'polypeptide(L)' 'ERAVVDPLLRVRGIEGLRIADASIMPSITGGNTNAPCILIGEKAADLLKSAAN' A
#
# COMPACT_ATOMS: atom_id res chain seq x y z
N GLU A 1 16.92 -4.20 -4.63
CA GLU A 1 15.98 -4.98 -3.81
C GLU A 1 16.04 -4.46 -2.36
N ARG A 2 15.17 -3.50 -2.00
CA ARG A 2 15.11 -2.87 -0.65
C ARG A 2 13.67 -2.46 -0.25
N ALA A 3 12.64 -2.99 -0.91
CA ALA A 3 11.26 -2.61 -0.62
C ALA A 3 10.84 -3.10 0.77
N VAL A 4 10.11 -2.27 1.53
CA VAL A 4 9.63 -2.59 2.91
C VAL A 4 8.34 -3.41 2.88
N VAL A 5 7.51 -3.20 1.87
CA VAL A 5 6.25 -3.94 1.65
C VAL A 5 6.33 -4.83 0.42
N ASP A 6 5.39 -5.76 0.30
CA ASP A 6 5.14 -6.54 -0.91
C ASP A 6 3.96 -5.96 -1.75
N PRO A 7 3.64 -6.51 -2.93
CA PRO A 7 2.54 -6.02 -3.76
C PRO A 7 1.15 -6.12 -3.12
N LEU A 8 0.99 -6.86 -2.02
CA LEU A 8 -0.24 -6.97 -1.24
C LEU A 8 -0.23 -6.06 0.00
N LEU A 9 0.69 -5.09 0.02
CA LEU A 9 0.88 -4.10 1.08
C LEU A 9 1.33 -4.68 2.42
N ARG A 10 1.75 -5.95 2.45
CA ARG A 10 2.20 -6.62 3.68
C ARG A 10 3.61 -6.18 4.02
N VAL A 11 3.85 -5.86 5.29
CA VAL A 11 5.20 -5.53 5.77
C VAL A 11 6.05 -6.80 5.77
N ARG A 12 7.20 -6.73 5.12
CA ARG A 12 8.11 -7.88 5.05
C ARG A 12 8.69 -8.17 6.42
N GLY A 13 8.57 -9.41 6.88
CA GLY A 13 9.07 -9.86 8.18
C GLY A 13 8.16 -9.56 9.38
N ILE A 14 6.96 -9.00 9.17
CA ILE A 14 5.97 -8.78 10.23
C ILE A 14 4.64 -9.36 9.79
N GLU A 15 4.10 -10.29 10.57
CA GLU A 15 2.81 -10.92 10.28
C GLU A 15 1.65 -10.01 10.68
N GLY A 16 0.54 -10.07 9.93
CA GLY A 16 -0.67 -9.31 10.24
C GLY A 16 -0.60 -7.79 10.03
N LEU A 17 0.55 -7.24 9.62
CA LEU A 17 0.75 -5.79 9.42
C LEU A 17 0.76 -5.41 7.93
N ARG A 18 0.04 -4.33 7.60
CA ARG A 18 0.04 -3.69 6.28
C ARG A 18 0.24 -2.19 6.39
N ILE A 19 0.79 -1.57 5.35
CA ILE A 19 0.94 -0.11 5.22
C ILE A 19 0.25 0.34 3.93
N ALA A 20 -0.63 1.34 4.03
CA ALA A 20 -1.41 1.87 2.91
C ALA A 20 -1.46 3.40 2.97
N ASP A 21 -0.33 4.04 2.67
CA ASP A 21 -0.18 5.48 2.64
C ASP A 21 0.91 5.90 1.63
N ALA A 22 1.31 7.17 1.64
CA ALA A 22 2.36 7.69 0.77
C ALA A 22 3.71 6.97 0.88
N SER A 23 4.03 6.37 2.04
CA SER A 23 5.34 5.78 2.31
C SER A 23 5.63 4.53 1.48
N ILE A 24 4.60 3.88 0.92
CA ILE A 24 4.76 2.71 0.05
C ILE A 24 5.13 3.07 -1.40
N MET A 25 5.03 4.34 -1.78
CA MET A 25 5.38 4.78 -3.12
C MET A 25 6.90 4.65 -3.31
N PRO A 26 7.39 3.90 -4.32
CA PRO A 26 8.83 3.75 -4.55
C PRO A 26 9.49 5.06 -5.01
N SER A 27 8.69 5.95 -5.60
CA SER A 27 9.03 7.31 -5.97
C SER A 27 7.76 8.16 -5.97
N ILE A 28 7.87 9.45 -5.68
CA ILE A 28 6.70 10.35 -5.73
C ILE A 28 6.17 10.40 -7.17
N THR A 29 4.88 10.08 -7.33
CA THR A 29 4.16 10.27 -8.58
C THR A 29 4.02 11.76 -8.89
N GLY A 30 4.25 12.17 -10.14
CA GLY A 30 4.12 13.57 -10.55
C GLY A 30 2.73 14.13 -10.26
N GLY A 31 2.66 15.33 -9.68
CA GLY A 31 1.41 15.99 -9.29
C GLY A 31 1.19 16.02 -7.77
N ASN A 32 -0.06 16.28 -7.38
CA ASN A 32 -0.45 16.36 -5.97
C ASN A 32 -0.58 14.95 -5.36
N THR A 33 0.05 14.71 -4.22
CA THR A 33 0.08 13.41 -3.52
C THR A 33 -1.25 12.99 -2.91
N ASN A 34 -2.23 13.89 -2.80
CA ASN A 34 -3.56 13.57 -2.28
C ASN A 34 -4.26 12.49 -3.14
N ALA A 35 -4.26 12.66 -4.46
CA ALA A 35 -4.89 11.71 -5.38
C ALA A 35 -4.30 10.29 -5.28
N PRO A 36 -2.96 10.08 -5.39
CA PRO A 36 -2.38 8.74 -5.24
C PRO A 36 -2.58 8.17 -3.83
N CYS A 37 -2.53 8.97 -2.76
CA CYS A 37 -2.84 8.49 -1.41
C CYS A 37 -4.27 7.94 -1.27
N ILE A 38 -5.27 8.65 -1.82
CA ILE A 38 -6.66 8.19 -1.86
C ILE A 38 -6.75 6.84 -2.60
N LEU A 39 -6.11 6.73 -3.77
CA LEU A 39 -6.12 5.50 -4.56
C LEU A 39 -5.41 4.31 -3.88
N ILE A 40 -4.34 4.58 -3.12
CA ILE A 40 -3.67 3.56 -2.30
C ILE A 40 -4.64 3.01 -1.24
N GLY A 41 -5.40 3.91 -0.58
CA GLY A 41 -6.43 3.53 0.39
C GLY A 41 -7.54 2.66 -0.23
N GLU A 42 -8.09 3.08 -1.37
CA GLU A 42 -9.09 2.30 -2.11
C GLU A 42 -8.57 0.92 -2.49
N LYS A 43 -7.33 0.86 -3.03
CA LYS A 43 -6.72 -0.43 -3.38
C LYS A 43 -6.51 -1.32 -2.16
N ALA A 44 -6.12 -0.76 -1.02
CA ALA A 44 -5.97 -1.50 0.21
C ALA A 44 -7.31 -2.07 0.69
N ALA A 45 -8.40 -1.28 0.60
CA ALA A 45 -9.75 -1.75 0.94
C ALA A 45 -10.17 -2.95 0.08
N ASP A 46 -9.91 -2.91 -1.23
CA ASP A 46 -10.19 -4.03 -2.15
C ASP A 46 -9.37 -5.29 -1.81
N LEU A 47 -8.09 -5.13 -1.51
CA LEU A 47 -7.22 -6.24 -1.10
C LEU A 47 -7.69 -6.88 0.21
N LEU A 48 -8.12 -6.08 1.18
CA LEU A 48 -8.63 -6.57 2.46
C LEU A 48 -9.97 -7.30 2.30
N LYS A 49 -10.91 -6.74 1.52
CA LYS A 49 -12.19 -7.40 1.21
C LYS A 49 -11.99 -8.72 0.48
N SER A 50 -11.03 -8.77 -0.46
CA SER A 50 -10.72 -9.99 -1.22
C SER A 50 -10.09 -11.09 -0.38
N ALA A 51 -9.38 -10.73 0.71
CA ALA A 51 -8.71 -11.67 1.60
C ALA A 51 -9.61 -12.19 2.74
N ALA A 52 -10.75 -11.53 2.99
CA ALA A 52 -11.70 -11.88 4.05
C ALA A 52 -12.77 -12.90 3.61
N ASN A 53 -12.72 -13.36 2.34
CA ASN A 53 -13.64 -14.33 1.74
C ASN A 53 -12.95 -15.65 1.47
#